data_AF-A0A7V8V9N7-F1
#
_entry.id   AF-A0A7V8V9N7-F1
#
_cell.length_a   1.000
_cell.length_b   1.000
_cell.length_c   1.000
_cell.angle_alpha   90.00
_cell.angle_beta   90.00
_cell.angle_gamma   90.00
#
_symmetry.space_group_name_H-M   'P 1'
#
loop_
_entity.id
_entity.type
_entity.pdbx_description
1 polymer ?
#
loop_
_entity_poly.entity_id
_entity_poly.type
_entity_poly.pdbx_seq_one_letter_code
_entity_poly.pdbx_strand_id
1 'polypeptide(L)'
;MGMWIQSLLYFVLRRLLHRRYQVEVKGLEKLEALEGPILVLPNHPAFVDPPTVLSHLRFGKSLRPLVFTDTYRSPIFYPFMKIIDAYEVPNLKSHSRDAHAKTSELIDKVAGELQQGQNFLIYPSGRLQRQGYEVVGGARIAYELLERVEKVNVVLVRTRGLWGSRFGCAQEGDVPTLGKNALASLGWVLAGLVFFLPKRKVTLEVVPVDRDSLPMESKSALNRHLEAFYNADGGEEPKYVPYSYLLGPRDFDFDSVNKTSDIDVSAISPDVIAEVYEILEQRLDRKLDHNEKEPGTTLDLIGLDSLERMDLALELEQHFGFRSDHVPATVGELCLLAGGQASSDEVPLEVPEHWDDIRKSASDHPEVLAETIAEAFVRRALKSANNPAVADPLSGCLSYRKLLIGATLLAKRIAKLDGDAVGVMLPASVAADSVLLAASIAGKLPVMLNWTTGPAGLKHASEKLGVKHVITSRRFMDRIGVEMDDVEMFFLEDVREDISTLEKLQTLVATYVTPGSFLRNLP
;
A
#
# COMPACT_ATOMS: atom_id res chain seq x y z
N MET A 1 -2.90 -30.79 -7.61
CA MET A 1 -4.33 -31.15 -7.38
C MET A 1 -4.95 -31.50 -8.73
N GLY A 2 -5.73 -32.57 -8.86
CA GLY A 2 -6.11 -33.08 -10.20
C GLY A 2 -6.98 -32.11 -11.01
N MET A 3 -6.71 -31.98 -12.32
CA MET A 3 -7.47 -31.15 -13.28
C MET A 3 -9.01 -31.36 -13.23
N TRP A 4 -9.44 -32.54 -12.79
CA TRP A 4 -10.85 -32.88 -12.58
C TRP A 4 -11.52 -32.05 -11.48
N ILE A 5 -10.82 -31.78 -10.37
CA ILE A 5 -11.36 -30.99 -9.25
C ILE A 5 -11.55 -29.53 -9.69
N GLN A 6 -10.55 -28.96 -10.38
CA GLN A 6 -10.65 -27.63 -10.97
C GLN A 6 -11.81 -27.55 -11.96
N SER A 7 -11.96 -28.57 -12.82
CA SER A 7 -13.06 -28.63 -13.80
C SER A 7 -14.44 -28.70 -13.15
N LEU A 8 -14.60 -29.50 -12.08
CA LEU A 8 -15.84 -29.56 -11.31
C LEU A 8 -16.12 -28.22 -10.62
N LEU A 9 -15.10 -27.61 -10.02
CA LEU A 9 -15.21 -26.31 -9.36
C LEU A 9 -15.69 -25.22 -10.33
N TYR A 10 -15.06 -25.11 -11.50
CA TYR A 10 -15.47 -24.14 -12.52
C TYR A 10 -16.87 -24.43 -13.07
N PHE A 11 -17.27 -25.71 -13.20
CA PHE A 11 -18.64 -26.08 -13.56
C PHE A 11 -19.65 -25.59 -12.52
N VAL A 12 -19.39 -25.84 -11.23
CA VAL A 12 -20.24 -25.37 -10.13
C VAL A 12 -20.29 -23.85 -10.10
N LEU A 13 -19.13 -23.19 -10.17
CA LEU A 13 -19.03 -21.73 -10.20
C LEU A 13 -19.83 -21.13 -11.36
N ARG A 14 -19.71 -21.70 -12.56
CA ARG A 14 -20.49 -21.27 -13.73
C ARG A 14 -21.99 -21.42 -13.51
N ARG A 15 -22.44 -22.52 -12.89
CA ARG A 15 -23.86 -22.73 -12.56
C ARG A 15 -24.38 -21.73 -11.52
N LEU A 16 -23.55 -21.35 -10.56
CA LEU A 16 -23.87 -20.31 -9.58
C LEU A 16 -23.93 -18.93 -10.25
N LEU A 17 -22.92 -18.57 -11.04
CA LEU A 17 -22.88 -17.31 -11.79
C LEU A 17 -24.08 -17.20 -12.75
N HIS A 18 -24.47 -18.29 -13.42
CA HIS A 18 -25.61 -18.29 -14.35
C HIS A 18 -26.96 -17.89 -13.71
N ARG A 19 -27.07 -17.96 -12.37
CA ARG A 19 -28.26 -17.48 -11.64
C ARG A 19 -28.41 -15.97 -11.72
N ARG A 20 -27.30 -15.23 -11.82
CA ARG A 20 -27.29 -13.77 -11.83
C ARG A 20 -26.76 -13.16 -13.14
N TYR A 21 -25.89 -13.87 -13.85
CA TYR A 21 -25.16 -13.39 -15.02
C TYR A 21 -25.47 -14.26 -16.24
N GLN A 22 -25.93 -13.63 -17.32
CA GLN A 22 -26.06 -14.25 -18.63
C GLN A 22 -24.80 -13.92 -19.43
N VAL A 23 -23.83 -14.83 -19.38
CA VAL A 23 -22.52 -14.66 -20.01
C VAL A 23 -22.54 -15.19 -21.44
N GLU A 24 -22.22 -14.33 -22.40
CA GLU A 24 -21.96 -14.65 -23.80
C GLU A 24 -20.44 -14.59 -24.05
N VAL A 25 -19.87 -15.61 -24.67
CA VAL A 25 -18.43 -15.66 -24.98
C VAL A 25 -18.27 -15.67 -26.49
N LYS A 26 -17.45 -14.76 -27.02
CA LYS A 26 -17.12 -14.63 -28.44
C LYS A 26 -15.65 -14.93 -28.65
N GLY A 27 -15.30 -15.70 -29.70
CA GLY A 27 -13.91 -16.00 -30.04
C GLY A 27 -13.26 -17.12 -29.21
N LEU A 28 -14.05 -17.91 -28.48
CA LEU A 28 -13.53 -19.00 -27.63
C LEU A 28 -12.90 -20.11 -28.48
N GLU A 29 -13.48 -20.40 -29.64
CA GLU A 29 -13.01 -21.38 -30.62
C GLU A 29 -11.58 -21.11 -31.11
N LYS A 30 -11.15 -19.84 -31.08
CA LYS A 30 -9.80 -19.46 -31.49
C LYS A 30 -8.73 -19.92 -30.50
N LEU A 31 -9.09 -20.21 -29.24
CA LEU A 31 -8.15 -20.70 -28.24
C LEU A 31 -7.77 -22.17 -28.41
N GLU A 32 -8.65 -22.97 -29.02
CA GLU A 32 -8.40 -24.41 -29.21
C GLU A 32 -7.23 -24.68 -30.16
N ALA A 33 -6.95 -23.72 -31.05
CA ALA A 33 -5.84 -23.80 -32.01
C ALA A 33 -4.48 -23.38 -31.43
N LEU A 34 -4.43 -22.84 -30.20
CA LEU A 34 -3.19 -22.32 -29.63
C LEU A 34 -2.37 -23.44 -28.96
N GLU A 35 -1.16 -23.65 -29.43
CA GLU A 35 -0.17 -24.56 -28.82
C GLU A 35 0.85 -23.78 -27.97
N GLY A 36 1.34 -24.37 -26.87
CA GLY A 36 2.28 -23.73 -25.96
C GLY A 36 1.64 -22.87 -24.85
N PRO A 37 2.45 -22.10 -24.10
CA PRO A 37 2.00 -21.29 -22.96
C PRO A 37 1.13 -20.12 -23.40
N ILE A 38 0.20 -19.72 -22.52
CA ILE A 38 -0.77 -18.66 -22.77
C ILE A 38 -0.73 -17.63 -21.64
N LEU A 39 -0.66 -16.35 -22.02
CA LEU A 39 -0.83 -15.21 -21.14
C LEU A 39 -2.15 -14.50 -21.47
N VAL A 40 -3.11 -14.56 -20.55
CA VAL A 40 -4.43 -13.95 -20.70
C VAL A 40 -4.43 -12.57 -20.03
N LEU A 41 -4.78 -11.53 -20.81
CA LEU A 41 -4.79 -10.13 -20.40
C LEU A 41 -6.20 -9.52 -20.52
N PRO A 42 -7.04 -9.62 -19.48
CA PRO A 42 -8.37 -9.00 -19.43
C PRO A 42 -8.36 -7.54 -18.93
N ASN A 43 -9.38 -6.76 -19.32
CA ASN A 43 -9.79 -5.56 -18.55
C ASN A 43 -10.51 -5.96 -17.26
N HIS A 44 -10.59 -5.07 -16.26
CA HIS A 44 -11.05 -5.45 -14.91
C HIS A 44 -12.28 -4.66 -14.40
N PRO A 45 -13.48 -4.86 -14.96
CA PRO A 45 -14.65 -4.02 -14.64
C PRO A 45 -15.22 -4.22 -13.23
N ALA A 46 -14.99 -5.38 -12.60
CA ALA A 46 -15.54 -5.73 -11.30
C ALA A 46 -14.81 -6.93 -10.66
N PHE A 47 -14.92 -7.09 -9.34
CA PHE A 47 -14.39 -8.27 -8.63
C PHE A 47 -15.03 -9.60 -9.04
N VAL A 48 -16.21 -9.57 -9.65
CA VAL A 48 -16.85 -10.77 -10.22
C VAL A 48 -16.28 -11.16 -11.58
N ASP A 49 -15.42 -10.33 -12.17
CA ASP A 49 -14.78 -10.60 -13.45
C ASP A 49 -13.84 -11.84 -13.40
N PRO A 50 -12.85 -11.96 -12.49
CA PRO A 50 -11.99 -13.14 -12.43
C PRO A 50 -12.74 -14.48 -12.34
N PRO A 51 -13.71 -14.67 -11.43
CA PRO A 51 -14.48 -15.92 -11.41
C PRO A 51 -15.33 -16.11 -12.69
N THR A 52 -15.75 -15.03 -13.35
CA THR A 52 -16.47 -15.10 -14.63
C THR A 52 -15.55 -15.53 -15.76
N VAL A 53 -14.39 -14.90 -15.92
CA VAL A 53 -13.39 -15.25 -16.95
C VAL A 53 -12.89 -16.68 -16.74
N LEU A 54 -12.42 -17.04 -15.54
CA LEU A 54 -11.86 -18.37 -15.25
C LEU A 54 -12.88 -19.51 -15.45
N SER A 55 -14.16 -19.28 -15.15
CA SER A 55 -15.19 -20.31 -15.33
C SER A 55 -15.69 -20.47 -16.77
N HIS A 56 -15.47 -19.48 -17.63
CA HIS A 56 -15.97 -19.46 -19.01
C HIS A 56 -14.85 -19.65 -20.05
N LEU A 57 -13.62 -19.26 -19.75
CA LEU A 57 -12.43 -19.44 -20.59
C LEU A 57 -11.91 -20.88 -20.44
N ARG A 58 -12.62 -21.84 -21.03
CA ARG A 58 -12.33 -23.29 -20.92
C ARG A 58 -11.77 -23.84 -22.23
N PHE A 59 -10.45 -23.85 -22.35
CA PHE A 59 -9.71 -24.28 -23.55
C PHE A 59 -8.78 -25.48 -23.27
N GLY A 60 -9.17 -26.35 -22.32
CA GLY A 60 -8.45 -27.61 -22.03
C GLY A 60 -7.14 -27.48 -21.24
N LYS A 61 -6.62 -26.26 -21.03
CA LYS A 61 -5.41 -26.00 -20.23
C LYS A 61 -5.75 -25.41 -18.85
N SER A 62 -4.84 -25.58 -17.89
CA SER A 62 -4.94 -24.91 -16.58
C SER A 62 -4.53 -23.45 -16.71
N LEU A 63 -5.26 -22.55 -16.05
CA LEU A 63 -5.05 -21.10 -16.09
C LEU A 63 -4.96 -20.55 -14.67
N ARG A 64 -3.80 -19.97 -14.35
CA ARG A 64 -3.47 -19.55 -12.99
C ARG A 64 -3.56 -18.02 -12.88
N PRO A 65 -4.51 -17.48 -12.11
CA PRO A 65 -4.60 -16.03 -11.93
C PRO A 65 -3.50 -15.54 -10.96
N LEU A 66 -2.90 -14.38 -11.25
CA LEU A 66 -2.12 -13.64 -10.27
C LEU A 66 -3.08 -12.90 -9.32
N VAL A 67 -2.87 -13.06 -8.01
CA VAL A 67 -3.76 -12.50 -6.99
C VAL A 67 -2.94 -11.87 -5.86
N PHE A 68 -3.24 -10.63 -5.50
CA PHE A 68 -2.58 -9.96 -4.37
C PHE A 68 -2.84 -10.67 -3.04
N THR A 69 -1.86 -10.59 -2.14
CA THR A 69 -1.83 -11.29 -0.84
C THR A 69 -3.06 -11.01 0.00
N ASP A 70 -3.56 -9.77 0.01
CA ASP A 70 -4.76 -9.40 0.79
C ASP A 70 -6.00 -10.16 0.31
N THR A 71 -6.15 -10.31 -1.01
CA THR A 71 -7.24 -11.07 -1.62
C THR A 71 -6.98 -12.58 -1.50
N TYR A 72 -5.74 -13.01 -1.69
CA TYR A 72 -5.33 -14.41 -1.65
C TYR A 72 -5.55 -15.03 -0.27
N ARG A 73 -5.14 -14.31 0.79
CA ARG A 73 -5.23 -14.76 2.19
C ARG A 73 -6.56 -14.40 2.87
N SER A 74 -7.53 -13.89 2.13
CA SER A 74 -8.88 -13.70 2.66
C SER A 74 -9.46 -15.04 3.14
N PRO A 75 -9.94 -15.16 4.40
CA PRO A 75 -10.46 -16.43 4.93
C PRO A 75 -11.57 -17.06 4.09
N ILE A 76 -12.35 -16.22 3.40
CA ILE A 76 -13.47 -16.65 2.54
C ILE A 76 -12.96 -17.29 1.23
N PHE A 77 -11.87 -16.77 0.65
CA PHE A 77 -11.40 -17.16 -0.67
C PHE A 77 -10.17 -18.06 -0.65
N TYR A 78 -9.41 -18.11 0.44
CA TYR A 78 -8.17 -18.88 0.55
C TYR A 78 -8.29 -20.35 0.12
N PRO A 79 -9.33 -21.12 0.51
CA PRO A 79 -9.49 -22.50 0.04
C PRO A 79 -9.67 -22.58 -1.48
N PHE A 80 -10.43 -21.62 -2.05
CA PHE A 80 -10.65 -21.54 -3.49
C PHE A 80 -9.36 -21.23 -4.23
N MET A 81 -8.56 -20.28 -3.74
CA MET A 81 -7.27 -19.88 -4.33
C MET A 81 -6.29 -21.05 -4.44
N LYS A 82 -6.25 -21.92 -3.43
CA LYS A 82 -5.44 -23.15 -3.48
C LYS A 82 -5.92 -24.15 -4.52
N ILE A 83 -7.23 -24.31 -4.70
CA ILE A 83 -7.78 -25.28 -5.65
C ILE A 83 -7.51 -24.85 -7.09
N ILE A 84 -7.63 -23.55 -7.38
CA ILE A 84 -7.37 -23.01 -8.72
C ILE A 84 -5.88 -22.76 -9.01
N ASP A 85 -5.00 -23.10 -8.06
CA ASP A 85 -3.55 -22.87 -8.14
C ASP A 85 -3.23 -21.41 -8.49
N ALA A 86 -3.94 -20.47 -7.84
CA ALA A 86 -3.69 -19.05 -7.97
C ALA A 86 -2.27 -18.71 -7.49
N TYR A 87 -1.64 -17.77 -8.18
CA TYR A 87 -0.30 -17.31 -7.84
C TYR A 87 -0.40 -16.12 -6.89
N GLU A 88 0.10 -16.28 -5.66
CA GLU A 88 0.10 -15.23 -4.64
C GLU A 88 1.16 -14.17 -4.97
N VAL A 89 0.74 -12.90 -5.00
CA VAL A 89 1.59 -11.74 -5.23
C VAL A 89 1.57 -10.85 -3.99
N PRO A 90 2.69 -10.47 -3.37
CA PRO A 90 2.69 -9.47 -2.30
C PRO A 90 2.04 -8.17 -2.78
N ASN A 91 1.22 -7.55 -1.92
CA ASN A 91 0.67 -6.23 -2.23
C ASN A 91 1.78 -5.20 -2.00
N LEU A 92 2.42 -4.78 -3.08
CA LEU A 92 3.62 -3.92 -3.05
C LEU A 92 3.28 -2.44 -2.81
N LYS A 93 2.07 -2.15 -2.30
CA LYS A 93 1.63 -0.83 -1.80
C LYS A 93 2.48 -0.32 -0.63
N SER A 94 3.41 -1.12 -0.09
CA SER A 94 4.39 -0.68 0.90
C SER A 94 5.60 0.00 0.23
N HIS A 95 5.71 1.31 0.43
CA HIS A 95 6.78 2.21 -0.02
C HIS A 95 8.20 1.71 0.32
N SER A 96 8.84 0.91 -0.54
CA SER A 96 10.27 0.59 -0.41
C SER A 96 10.90 0.24 -1.76
N ARG A 97 12.19 0.53 -1.93
CA ARG A 97 13.01 0.06 -3.06
C ARG A 97 13.08 -1.47 -3.16
N ASP A 98 12.88 -2.14 -2.04
CA ASP A 98 12.78 -3.60 -1.93
C ASP A 98 11.53 -4.16 -2.65
N ALA A 99 10.51 -3.32 -2.87
CA ALA A 99 9.34 -3.66 -3.67
C ALA A 99 9.70 -3.86 -5.15
N HIS A 100 10.65 -3.09 -5.72
CA HIS A 100 11.07 -3.28 -7.11
C HIS A 100 11.85 -4.58 -7.31
N ALA A 101 12.77 -4.91 -6.40
CA ALA A 101 13.51 -6.17 -6.43
C ALA A 101 12.55 -7.36 -6.27
N LYS A 102 11.62 -7.30 -5.32
CA LYS A 102 10.57 -8.34 -5.11
C LYS A 102 9.61 -8.45 -6.29
N THR A 103 9.26 -7.33 -6.94
CA THR A 103 8.44 -7.32 -8.16
C THR A 103 9.19 -7.98 -9.32
N SER A 104 10.47 -7.62 -9.52
CA SER A 104 11.30 -8.23 -10.56
C SER A 104 11.49 -9.73 -10.32
N GLU A 105 11.80 -10.15 -9.09
CA GLU A 105 11.94 -11.57 -8.75
C GLU A 105 10.64 -12.34 -9.02
N LEU A 106 9.49 -11.73 -8.71
CA LEU A 106 8.19 -12.31 -8.99
C LEU A 106 7.94 -12.43 -10.50
N ILE A 107 8.24 -11.38 -11.26
CA ILE A 107 8.12 -11.38 -12.73
C ILE A 107 9.05 -12.44 -13.32
N ASP A 108 10.29 -12.54 -12.86
CA ASP A 108 11.28 -13.53 -13.31
C ASP A 108 10.78 -14.96 -13.05
N LYS A 109 10.17 -15.19 -11.89
CA LYS A 109 9.58 -16.50 -11.57
C LYS A 109 8.36 -16.83 -12.44
N VAL A 110 7.45 -15.88 -12.64
CA VAL A 110 6.28 -16.06 -13.52
C VAL A 110 6.72 -16.26 -14.97
N ALA A 111 7.74 -15.53 -15.43
CA ALA A 111 8.36 -15.69 -16.74
C ALA A 111 8.96 -17.09 -16.90
N GLY A 112 9.69 -17.58 -15.89
CA GLY A 112 10.23 -18.94 -15.88
C GLY A 112 9.15 -20.02 -15.95
N GLU A 113 8.04 -19.85 -15.22
CA GLU A 113 6.91 -20.79 -15.28
C GLU A 113 6.16 -20.73 -16.63
N LEU A 114 6.00 -19.54 -17.22
CA LEU A 114 5.48 -19.38 -18.60
C LEU A 114 6.37 -20.12 -19.61
N GLN A 115 7.70 -19.96 -19.52
CA GLN A 115 8.65 -20.67 -20.39
C GLN A 115 8.58 -22.19 -20.22
N GLN A 116 8.19 -22.69 -19.04
CA GLN A 116 7.94 -24.11 -18.77
C GLN A 116 6.56 -24.61 -19.27
N GLY A 117 5.77 -23.76 -19.94
CA GLY A 117 4.47 -24.14 -20.52
C GLY A 117 3.28 -23.91 -19.60
N GLN A 118 3.44 -23.21 -18.48
CA GLN A 118 2.31 -22.81 -17.63
C GLN A 118 1.52 -21.67 -18.29
N ASN A 119 0.26 -21.48 -17.87
CA ASN A 119 -0.59 -20.41 -18.39
C ASN A 119 -1.06 -19.51 -17.26
N PHE A 120 -1.01 -18.21 -17.49
CA PHE A 120 -1.32 -17.19 -16.49
C PHE A 120 -2.41 -16.23 -16.95
N LEU A 121 -3.20 -15.75 -15.98
CA LEU A 121 -4.14 -14.65 -16.16
C LEU A 121 -3.67 -13.47 -15.32
N ILE A 122 -3.46 -12.33 -15.97
CA ILE A 122 -2.98 -11.10 -15.34
C ILE A 122 -3.80 -9.93 -15.86
N TYR A 123 -4.39 -9.17 -14.95
CA TYR A 123 -5.02 -7.90 -15.28
C TYR A 123 -3.93 -6.85 -15.49
N PRO A 124 -3.72 -6.30 -16.71
CA PRO A 124 -2.58 -5.43 -16.99
C PRO A 124 -2.52 -4.20 -16.10
N SER A 125 -3.67 -3.60 -15.79
CA SER A 125 -3.76 -2.43 -14.91
C SER A 125 -3.50 -2.75 -13.43
N GLY A 126 -3.55 -4.03 -13.04
CA GLY A 126 -3.40 -4.48 -11.65
C GLY A 126 -4.50 -4.00 -10.71
N ARG A 127 -5.60 -3.43 -11.21
CA ARG A 127 -6.67 -2.82 -10.40
C ARG A 127 -8.02 -2.93 -11.09
N LEU A 128 -9.09 -2.63 -10.35
CA LEU A 128 -10.42 -2.49 -10.95
C LEU A 128 -10.51 -1.23 -11.80
N GLN A 129 -11.30 -1.28 -12.87
CA GLN A 129 -11.73 -0.10 -13.61
C GLN A 129 -12.38 0.89 -12.64
N ARG A 130 -12.05 2.15 -12.84
CA ARG A 130 -12.56 3.28 -12.05
C ARG A 130 -13.61 4.09 -12.79
N GLN A 131 -13.73 3.87 -14.10
CA GLN A 131 -14.65 4.52 -15.00
C GLN A 131 -15.17 3.52 -16.04
N GLY A 132 -16.04 3.99 -16.94
CA GLY A 132 -16.63 3.15 -17.99
C GLY A 132 -15.62 2.50 -18.93
N TYR A 133 -14.37 2.97 -18.95
CA TYR A 133 -13.31 2.49 -19.81
C TYR A 133 -12.08 2.04 -18.99
N GLU A 134 -11.21 1.23 -19.57
CA GLU A 134 -10.02 0.69 -18.91
C GLU A 134 -8.85 1.64 -19.08
N VAL A 135 -8.09 1.84 -18.00
CA VAL A 135 -6.83 2.59 -18.02
C VAL A 135 -5.76 1.71 -17.38
N VAL A 136 -4.87 1.22 -18.23
CA VAL A 136 -3.69 0.43 -17.84
C VAL A 136 -2.64 1.34 -17.22
N GLY A 137 -2.45 2.53 -17.78
CA GLY A 137 -1.60 3.57 -17.22
C GLY A 137 -0.14 3.15 -17.09
N GLY A 138 0.47 3.42 -15.94
CA GLY A 138 1.87 3.14 -15.66
C GLY A 138 2.26 1.68 -15.38
N ALA A 139 1.30 0.74 -15.42
CA ALA A 139 1.53 -0.63 -15.00
C ALA A 139 2.62 -1.34 -15.82
N ARG A 140 3.48 -2.11 -15.15
CA ARG A 140 4.72 -2.68 -15.73
C ARG A 140 4.67 -4.18 -16.00
N ILE A 141 3.84 -4.93 -15.25
CA ILE A 141 3.90 -6.41 -15.21
C ILE A 141 3.71 -7.05 -16.59
N ALA A 142 2.73 -6.59 -17.37
CA ALA A 142 2.47 -7.16 -18.70
C ALA A 142 3.63 -6.92 -19.66
N TYR A 143 4.18 -5.70 -19.70
CA TYR A 143 5.32 -5.33 -20.51
C TYR A 143 6.56 -6.16 -20.15
N GLU A 144 6.91 -6.19 -18.87
CA GLU A 144 8.09 -6.87 -18.37
C GLU A 144 8.06 -8.40 -18.57
N LEU A 145 6.87 -9.02 -18.51
CA LEU A 145 6.71 -10.45 -18.81
C LEU A 145 6.87 -10.74 -20.31
N LEU A 146 6.30 -9.91 -21.17
CA LEU A 146 6.39 -10.06 -22.63
C LEU A 146 7.81 -9.77 -23.16
N GLU A 147 8.57 -8.96 -22.45
CA GLU A 147 9.99 -8.74 -22.71
C GLU A 147 10.83 -9.99 -22.39
N ARG A 148 10.56 -10.64 -21.25
CA ARG A 148 11.31 -11.82 -20.78
C ARG A 148 10.90 -13.14 -21.43
N VAL A 149 9.69 -13.23 -21.98
CA VAL A 149 9.14 -14.45 -22.58
C VAL A 149 8.85 -14.24 -24.06
N GLU A 150 9.76 -14.73 -24.91
CA GLU A 150 9.62 -14.59 -26.36
C GLU A 150 8.53 -15.48 -26.96
N LYS A 151 8.36 -16.70 -26.42
CA LYS A 151 7.45 -17.70 -26.95
C LYS A 151 6.25 -17.87 -26.05
N VAL A 152 5.27 -16.98 -26.19
CA VAL A 152 4.00 -17.02 -25.46
C VAL A 152 2.85 -16.57 -26.35
N ASN A 153 1.71 -17.25 -26.27
CA ASN A 153 0.49 -16.78 -26.91
C ASN A 153 -0.17 -15.74 -26.02
N VAL A 154 -0.45 -14.55 -26.56
CA VAL A 154 -1.17 -13.51 -25.83
C VAL A 154 -2.65 -13.60 -26.17
N VAL A 155 -3.50 -13.58 -25.15
CA VAL A 155 -4.96 -13.61 -25.31
C VAL A 155 -5.54 -12.40 -24.62
N LEU A 156 -6.01 -11.44 -25.41
CA LEU A 156 -6.72 -10.29 -24.88
C LEU A 156 -8.18 -10.68 -24.63
N VAL A 157 -8.73 -10.24 -23.49
CA VAL A 157 -10.13 -10.49 -23.13
C VAL A 157 -10.79 -9.16 -22.81
N ARG A 158 -11.86 -8.82 -23.53
CA ARG A 158 -12.71 -7.67 -23.20
C ARG A 158 -13.96 -8.16 -22.51
N THR A 159 -14.10 -7.85 -21.23
CA THR A 159 -15.34 -8.04 -20.47
C THR A 159 -16.21 -6.80 -20.54
N ARG A 160 -17.48 -7.02 -20.86
CA ARG A 160 -18.56 -6.02 -20.87
C ARG A 160 -19.74 -6.50 -20.07
N GLY A 161 -20.54 -5.54 -19.62
CA GLY A 161 -21.77 -5.72 -18.90
C GLY A 161 -21.57 -5.86 -17.41
N LEU A 162 -20.40 -5.52 -16.85
CA LEU A 162 -20.13 -5.57 -15.40
C LEU A 162 -20.02 -4.19 -14.74
N TRP A 163 -19.80 -3.13 -15.53
CA TRP A 163 -19.77 -1.75 -15.05
C TRP A 163 -21.15 -1.29 -14.52
N GLY A 164 -21.19 -0.74 -13.30
CA GLY A 164 -22.45 -0.46 -12.57
C GLY A 164 -22.98 -1.61 -11.72
N SER A 165 -22.28 -2.76 -11.68
CA SER A 165 -22.57 -3.82 -10.70
C SER A 165 -22.03 -3.46 -9.30
N ARG A 166 -22.56 -4.10 -8.26
CA ARG A 166 -22.09 -3.91 -6.86
C ARG A 166 -20.65 -4.33 -6.60
N PHE A 167 -20.05 -5.03 -7.56
CA PHE A 167 -18.69 -5.55 -7.48
C PHE A 167 -17.71 -4.69 -8.29
N GLY A 168 -18.18 -3.64 -8.97
CA GLY A 168 -17.35 -2.63 -9.63
C GLY A 168 -17.42 -1.29 -8.90
N CYS A 169 -16.55 -0.36 -9.28
CA CYS A 169 -16.37 0.91 -8.55
C CYS A 169 -17.52 1.92 -8.78
N ALA A 170 -18.30 1.77 -9.84
CA ALA A 170 -19.36 2.73 -10.22
C ALA A 170 -20.36 3.07 -9.10
N GLN A 171 -20.74 2.12 -8.24
CA GLN A 171 -21.77 2.35 -7.21
C GLN A 171 -21.25 3.01 -5.93
N GLU A 172 -19.95 2.89 -5.65
CA GLU A 172 -19.34 3.42 -4.41
C GLU A 172 -18.39 4.59 -4.71
N GLY A 173 -18.08 4.85 -5.99
CA GLY A 173 -17.06 5.83 -6.41
C GLY A 173 -15.63 5.38 -6.07
N ASP A 174 -15.49 4.25 -5.39
CA ASP A 174 -14.23 3.66 -4.93
C ASP A 174 -14.31 2.12 -4.95
N VAL A 175 -13.25 1.44 -4.51
CA VAL A 175 -13.13 -0.03 -4.50
C VAL A 175 -14.21 -0.60 -3.58
N PRO A 176 -15.14 -1.41 -4.11
CA PRO A 176 -16.22 -1.93 -3.29
C PRO A 176 -15.72 -2.91 -2.25
N THR A 177 -16.31 -2.90 -1.06
CA THR A 177 -15.91 -3.86 -0.01
C THR A 177 -16.36 -5.28 -0.39
N LEU A 178 -15.42 -6.15 -0.77
CA LEU A 178 -15.71 -7.48 -1.32
C LEU A 178 -16.57 -8.35 -0.38
N GLY A 179 -16.22 -8.43 0.92
CA GLY A 179 -16.93 -9.26 1.90
C GLY A 179 -18.39 -8.80 2.14
N LYS A 180 -18.59 -7.49 2.31
CA LYS A 180 -19.93 -6.89 2.46
C LYS A 180 -20.81 -7.16 1.24
N ASN A 181 -20.27 -6.95 0.05
CA ASN A 181 -20.99 -7.15 -1.21
C ASN A 181 -21.26 -8.64 -1.51
N ALA A 182 -20.36 -9.55 -1.10
CA ALA A 182 -20.60 -10.99 -1.17
C ALA A 182 -21.76 -11.43 -0.24
N LEU A 183 -21.78 -10.96 1.01
CA LEU A 183 -22.85 -11.28 1.97
C LEU A 183 -24.20 -10.72 1.51
N ALA A 184 -24.24 -9.47 1.04
CA ALA A 184 -25.44 -8.88 0.47
C ALA A 184 -25.92 -9.68 -0.76
N SER A 185 -25.00 -10.13 -1.62
CA SER A 185 -25.34 -10.98 -2.76
C SER A 185 -25.97 -12.29 -2.35
N LEU A 186 -25.44 -12.94 -1.31
CA LEU A 186 -26.02 -14.17 -0.77
C LEU A 186 -27.45 -13.93 -0.26
N GLY A 187 -27.68 -12.83 0.45
CA GLY A 187 -29.03 -12.45 0.89
C GLY A 187 -30.02 -12.30 -0.27
N TRP A 188 -29.60 -11.64 -1.36
CA TRP A 188 -30.43 -11.53 -2.57
C TRP A 188 -30.63 -12.86 -3.30
N VAL A 189 -29.60 -13.72 -3.32
CA VAL A 189 -29.73 -15.08 -3.87
C VAL A 189 -30.79 -15.87 -3.10
N LEU A 190 -30.78 -15.82 -1.77
CA LEU A 190 -31.77 -16.47 -0.93
C LEU A 190 -33.17 -15.86 -1.10
N ALA A 191 -33.28 -14.53 -1.15
CA ALA A 191 -34.55 -13.82 -1.37
C ALA A 191 -35.17 -14.12 -2.75
N GLY A 192 -34.33 -14.34 -3.77
CA GLY A 192 -34.76 -14.80 -5.09
C GLY A 192 -34.93 -16.32 -5.18
N LEU A 193 -34.98 -17.04 -4.05
CA LEU A 193 -35.06 -18.50 -3.96
C LEU A 193 -34.05 -19.19 -4.89
N VAL A 194 -32.84 -18.63 -5.01
CA VAL A 194 -31.72 -19.07 -5.86
C VAL A 194 -31.95 -18.91 -7.38
N PHE A 195 -33.20 -18.96 -7.85
CA PHE A 195 -33.52 -19.06 -9.28
C PHE A 195 -34.07 -17.76 -9.89
N PHE A 196 -34.66 -16.88 -9.10
CA PHE A 196 -35.47 -15.75 -9.57
C PHE A 196 -34.77 -14.41 -9.46
N LEU A 197 -33.44 -14.38 -9.62
CA LEU A 197 -32.69 -13.14 -9.68
C LEU A 197 -32.75 -12.59 -11.12
N PRO A 198 -33.04 -11.29 -11.31
CA PRO A 198 -32.91 -10.67 -12.62
C PRO A 198 -31.50 -10.87 -13.18
N LYS A 199 -31.40 -11.29 -14.44
CA LYS A 199 -30.11 -11.58 -15.08
C LYS A 199 -29.46 -10.33 -15.64
N ARG A 200 -28.16 -10.20 -15.42
CA ARG A 200 -27.29 -9.17 -16.03
C ARG A 200 -26.57 -9.79 -17.22
N LYS A 201 -26.68 -9.17 -18.39
CA LYS A 201 -25.96 -9.60 -19.59
C LYS A 201 -24.48 -9.25 -19.42
N VAL A 202 -23.61 -10.19 -19.73
CA VAL A 202 -22.15 -10.04 -19.69
C VAL A 202 -21.60 -10.61 -20.99
N THR A 203 -20.68 -9.91 -21.63
CA THR A 203 -20.02 -10.37 -22.86
C THR A 203 -18.53 -10.51 -22.58
N LEU A 204 -17.95 -11.64 -22.95
CA LEU A 204 -16.52 -11.88 -22.96
C LEU A 204 -16.07 -12.00 -24.41
N GLU A 205 -15.35 -11.00 -24.91
CA GLU A 205 -14.72 -11.06 -26.24
C GLU A 205 -13.28 -11.54 -26.08
N VAL A 206 -12.94 -12.66 -26.71
CA VAL A 206 -11.65 -13.33 -26.61
C VAL A 206 -10.92 -13.19 -27.94
N VAL A 207 -9.75 -12.57 -27.90
CA VAL A 207 -8.93 -12.29 -29.09
C VAL A 207 -7.50 -12.76 -28.84
N PRO A 208 -7.07 -13.88 -29.46
CA PRO A 208 -5.66 -14.23 -29.54
C PRO A 208 -4.91 -13.19 -30.36
N VAL A 209 -3.73 -12.80 -29.89
CA VAL A 209 -2.85 -11.84 -30.52
C VAL A 209 -1.46 -12.45 -30.60
N ASP A 210 -0.80 -12.26 -31.74
CA ASP A 210 0.59 -12.65 -31.90
C ASP A 210 1.47 -11.72 -31.05
N ARG A 211 2.34 -12.30 -30.23
CA ARG A 211 3.25 -11.55 -29.37
C ARG A 211 4.12 -10.60 -30.18
N ASP A 212 4.55 -11.02 -31.37
CA ASP A 212 5.44 -10.22 -32.23
C ASP A 212 4.71 -9.04 -32.92
N SER A 213 3.37 -9.01 -32.85
CA SER A 213 2.55 -7.88 -33.33
C SER A 213 2.31 -6.79 -32.29
N LEU A 214 2.66 -7.05 -31.02
CA LEU A 214 2.48 -6.09 -29.94
C LEU A 214 3.58 -5.01 -29.98
N PRO A 215 3.24 -3.73 -29.75
CA PRO A 215 4.22 -2.65 -29.71
C PRO A 215 5.04 -2.74 -28.42
N MET A 216 6.26 -3.26 -28.54
CA MET A 216 7.19 -3.49 -27.42
C MET A 216 8.31 -2.45 -27.35
N GLU A 217 8.25 -1.38 -28.14
CA GLU A 217 9.23 -0.28 -28.13
C GLU A 217 9.29 0.47 -26.79
N SER A 218 8.17 0.50 -26.05
CA SER A 218 8.11 1.04 -24.69
C SER A 218 6.91 0.48 -23.92
N LYS A 219 6.99 0.53 -22.59
CA LYS A 219 5.86 0.24 -21.69
C LYS A 219 4.60 1.00 -22.10
N SER A 220 4.74 2.30 -22.35
CA SER A 220 3.61 3.19 -22.69
C SER A 220 2.99 2.82 -24.04
N ALA A 221 3.79 2.36 -25.02
CA ALA A 221 3.26 1.91 -26.30
C ALA A 221 2.39 0.65 -26.16
N LEU A 222 2.87 -0.36 -25.41
CA LEU A 222 2.08 -1.56 -25.12
C LEU A 222 0.80 -1.20 -24.37
N ASN A 223 0.89 -0.40 -23.31
CA ASN A 223 -0.25 -0.06 -22.48
C ASN A 223 -1.32 0.71 -23.29
N ARG A 224 -0.91 1.66 -24.16
CA ARG A 224 -1.84 2.33 -25.08
C ARG A 224 -2.49 1.37 -26.08
N HIS A 225 -1.76 0.38 -26.58
CA HIS A 225 -2.33 -0.65 -27.45
C HIS A 225 -3.38 -1.50 -26.72
N LEU A 226 -3.09 -1.91 -25.49
CA LEU A 226 -4.03 -2.63 -24.64
C LEU A 226 -5.26 -1.79 -24.34
N GLU A 227 -5.11 -0.52 -23.97
CA GLU A 227 -6.22 0.41 -23.76
C GLU A 227 -7.06 0.62 -25.02
N ALA A 228 -6.43 0.78 -26.18
CA ALA A 228 -7.13 0.89 -27.46
C ALA A 228 -7.94 -0.38 -27.75
N PHE A 229 -7.38 -1.57 -27.47
CA PHE A 229 -8.13 -2.81 -27.54
C PHE A 229 -9.27 -2.84 -26.52
N TYR A 230 -9.05 -2.49 -25.25
CA TYR A 230 -10.10 -2.56 -24.24
C TYR A 230 -11.20 -1.55 -24.48
N ASN A 231 -10.92 -0.41 -25.11
CA ASN A 231 -11.84 0.72 -25.24
C ASN A 231 -12.32 0.94 -26.68
N ALA A 232 -12.09 0.00 -27.60
CA ALA A 232 -12.44 0.16 -29.02
C ALA A 232 -13.93 0.40 -29.29
N ASP A 233 -14.80 0.06 -28.34
CA ASP A 233 -16.25 0.27 -28.39
C ASP A 233 -16.71 1.55 -27.65
N GLY A 234 -15.77 2.37 -27.16
CA GLY A 234 -16.04 3.60 -26.41
C GLY A 234 -16.24 3.39 -24.90
N GLY A 235 -16.06 2.16 -24.37
CA GLY A 235 -16.26 1.85 -22.96
C GLY A 235 -17.70 1.45 -22.61
N GLU A 236 -18.08 1.59 -21.34
CA GLU A 236 -19.38 1.22 -20.79
C GLU A 236 -20.03 2.34 -20.00
N GLU A 237 -21.30 2.62 -20.28
CA GLU A 237 -22.16 3.39 -19.38
C GLU A 237 -22.53 2.55 -18.15
N PRO A 238 -22.52 3.12 -16.93
CA PRO A 238 -22.85 2.38 -15.72
C PRO A 238 -24.30 1.93 -15.76
N LYS A 239 -24.51 0.62 -15.68
CA LYS A 239 -25.86 0.04 -15.75
C LYS A 239 -26.25 -0.59 -14.43
N TYR A 240 -27.31 -0.10 -13.81
CA TYR A 240 -27.92 -0.78 -12.68
C TYR A 240 -28.82 -1.94 -13.15
N VAL A 241 -28.71 -3.09 -12.48
CA VAL A 241 -29.61 -4.24 -12.71
C VAL A 241 -30.17 -4.66 -11.35
N PRO A 242 -31.49 -4.59 -11.14
CA PRO A 242 -32.11 -4.95 -9.87
C PRO A 242 -31.78 -6.37 -9.42
N TYR A 243 -31.79 -6.60 -8.11
CA TYR A 243 -31.52 -7.92 -7.51
C TYR A 243 -32.76 -8.71 -7.12
N SER A 244 -33.93 -8.10 -7.26
CA SER A 244 -35.22 -8.77 -7.13
C SER A 244 -36.20 -8.17 -8.13
N TYR A 245 -37.13 -9.00 -8.62
CA TYR A 245 -38.25 -8.55 -9.45
C TYR A 245 -39.31 -7.79 -8.66
N LEU A 246 -39.30 -7.89 -7.31
CA LEU A 246 -40.34 -7.36 -6.43
C LEU A 246 -39.80 -6.33 -5.43
N LEU A 247 -38.59 -6.54 -4.90
CA LEU A 247 -38.04 -5.78 -3.77
C LEU A 247 -36.82 -4.94 -4.17
N GLY A 248 -36.57 -3.87 -3.40
CA GLY A 248 -35.37 -3.04 -3.53
C GLY A 248 -35.42 -1.99 -4.65
N PRO A 249 -34.33 -1.22 -4.82
CA PRO A 249 -34.26 -0.15 -5.79
C PRO A 249 -34.31 -0.69 -7.23
N ARG A 250 -34.98 0.06 -8.11
CA ARG A 250 -35.15 -0.25 -9.54
C ARG A 250 -34.14 0.46 -10.42
N ASP A 251 -33.60 1.55 -9.92
CA ASP A 251 -32.58 2.34 -10.57
C ASP A 251 -31.53 2.80 -9.55
N PHE A 252 -30.41 3.31 -10.02
CA PHE A 252 -29.34 3.87 -9.21
C PHE A 252 -28.79 5.13 -9.87
N ASP A 253 -28.73 6.21 -9.12
CA ASP A 253 -28.11 7.46 -9.54
C ASP A 253 -26.59 7.34 -9.38
N PHE A 254 -25.90 7.03 -10.48
CA PHE A 254 -24.45 6.90 -10.49
C PHE A 254 -23.73 8.25 -10.38
N ASP A 255 -24.36 9.33 -10.83
CA ASP A 255 -23.76 10.67 -10.81
C ASP A 255 -23.64 11.18 -9.37
N SER A 256 -24.56 10.79 -8.48
CA SER A 256 -24.51 11.13 -7.06
C SER A 256 -23.27 10.61 -6.30
N VAL A 257 -22.53 9.65 -6.89
CA VAL A 257 -21.39 8.98 -6.24
C VAL A 257 -20.05 9.39 -6.82
N ASN A 258 -20.04 10.10 -7.96
CA ASN A 258 -18.84 10.78 -8.42
C ASN A 258 -18.50 11.84 -7.37
N LYS A 259 -17.57 11.50 -6.47
CA LYS A 259 -17.03 12.43 -5.48
C LYS A 259 -16.26 13.51 -6.24
N THR A 260 -16.95 14.55 -6.68
CA THR A 260 -16.34 15.86 -6.78
C THR A 260 -16.01 16.26 -5.36
N SER A 261 -14.81 15.91 -4.89
CA SER A 261 -14.22 16.68 -3.81
C SER A 261 -14.16 18.11 -4.33
N ASP A 262 -14.90 19.01 -3.69
CA ASP A 262 -14.86 20.46 -3.92
C ASP A 262 -13.46 20.96 -3.53
N ILE A 263 -12.47 20.64 -4.36
CA ILE A 263 -11.11 21.12 -4.21
C ILE A 263 -11.06 22.48 -4.89
N ASP A 264 -11.10 23.52 -4.07
CA ASP A 264 -11.04 24.90 -4.55
C ASP A 264 -9.61 25.24 -4.98
N VAL A 265 -9.35 25.15 -6.28
CA VAL A 265 -8.08 25.56 -6.91
C VAL A 265 -8.08 27.03 -7.34
N SER A 266 -9.14 27.79 -7.05
CA SER A 266 -9.27 29.18 -7.53
C SER A 266 -8.24 30.14 -6.92
N ALA A 267 -7.66 29.78 -5.79
CA ALA A 267 -6.59 30.52 -5.12
C ALA A 267 -5.19 30.31 -5.74
N ILE A 268 -5.06 29.42 -6.73
CA ILE A 268 -3.79 29.07 -7.39
C ILE A 268 -3.67 29.86 -8.70
N SER A 269 -2.45 30.29 -9.04
CA SER A 269 -2.20 30.95 -10.32
C SER A 269 -2.55 30.03 -11.51
N PRO A 270 -3.26 30.52 -12.54
CA PRO A 270 -3.52 29.76 -13.76
C PRO A 270 -2.24 29.22 -14.44
N ASP A 271 -1.12 29.93 -14.32
CA ASP A 271 0.16 29.51 -14.89
C ASP A 271 0.71 28.26 -14.20
N VAL A 272 0.57 28.17 -12.86
CA VAL A 272 1.00 27.00 -12.08
C VAL A 272 0.12 25.79 -12.41
N ILE A 273 -1.19 25.99 -12.56
CA ILE A 273 -2.12 24.92 -12.96
C ILE A 273 -1.77 24.39 -14.35
N ALA A 274 -1.47 25.28 -15.31
CA ALA A 274 -1.07 24.89 -16.66
C ALA A 274 0.24 24.08 -16.65
N GLU A 275 1.22 24.49 -15.85
CA GLU A 275 2.50 23.81 -15.72
C GLU A 275 2.36 22.42 -15.07
N VAL A 276 1.50 22.28 -14.05
CA VAL A 276 1.15 20.96 -13.49
C VAL A 276 0.53 20.05 -14.54
N TYR A 277 -0.35 20.58 -15.40
CA TYR A 277 -0.90 19.81 -16.51
C TYR A 277 0.16 19.40 -17.52
N GLU A 278 1.13 20.27 -17.85
CA GLU A 278 2.23 19.89 -18.75
C GLU A 278 3.09 18.77 -18.16
N ILE A 279 3.41 18.81 -16.86
CA ILE A 279 4.16 17.75 -16.18
C ILE A 279 3.38 16.43 -16.18
N LEU A 280 2.06 16.48 -15.92
CA LEU A 280 1.19 15.31 -16.02
C LEU A 280 1.13 14.74 -17.44
N GLU A 281 0.94 15.60 -18.46
CA GLU A 281 0.87 15.20 -19.86
C GLU A 281 2.20 14.58 -20.35
N GLN A 282 3.34 15.11 -19.90
CA GLN A 282 4.67 14.54 -20.15
C GLN A 282 4.82 13.16 -19.50
N ARG A 283 4.41 13.02 -18.24
CA ARG A 283 4.51 11.76 -17.50
C ARG A 283 3.63 10.66 -18.11
N LEU A 284 2.43 11.03 -18.55
CA LEU A 284 1.47 10.12 -19.18
C LEU A 284 1.76 9.84 -20.65
N ASP A 285 2.69 10.58 -21.27
CA ASP A 285 2.99 10.54 -22.72
C ASP A 285 1.72 10.73 -23.57
N ARG A 286 0.79 11.58 -23.12
CA ARG A 286 -0.45 11.96 -23.82
C ARG A 286 -1.04 13.24 -23.26
N LYS A 287 -1.92 13.88 -24.03
CA LYS A 287 -2.71 15.02 -23.54
C LYS A 287 -3.81 14.57 -22.59
N LEU A 288 -4.13 15.42 -21.62
CA LEU A 288 -5.25 15.24 -20.69
C LEU A 288 -6.53 15.76 -21.35
N ASP A 289 -7.60 14.99 -21.23
CA ASP A 289 -8.94 15.40 -21.67
C ASP A 289 -9.54 16.45 -20.73
N HIS A 290 -10.61 17.14 -21.19
CA HIS A 290 -11.27 18.19 -20.40
C HIS A 290 -11.71 17.69 -19.01
N ASN A 291 -12.29 16.49 -18.96
CA ASN A 291 -12.78 15.91 -17.71
C ASN A 291 -11.64 15.48 -16.80
N GLU A 292 -10.48 15.11 -17.35
CA GLU A 292 -9.31 14.71 -16.55
C GLU A 292 -8.61 15.92 -15.89
N LYS A 293 -8.86 17.14 -16.39
CA LYS A 293 -8.38 18.39 -15.82
C LYS A 293 -9.25 18.90 -14.67
N GLU A 294 -10.35 18.23 -14.37
CA GLU A 294 -11.19 18.63 -13.24
C GLU A 294 -10.47 18.37 -11.91
N PRO A 295 -10.50 19.30 -10.92
CA PRO A 295 -9.79 19.16 -9.65
C PRO A 295 -10.13 17.88 -8.87
N GLY A 296 -11.37 17.42 -8.95
CA GLY A 296 -11.82 16.18 -8.30
C GLY A 296 -11.31 14.88 -8.96
N THR A 297 -10.67 14.96 -10.13
CA THR A 297 -10.16 13.79 -10.84
C THR A 297 -9.05 13.14 -10.03
N THR A 298 -9.26 11.91 -9.57
CA THR A 298 -8.19 11.16 -8.90
C THR A 298 -7.04 10.85 -9.87
N LEU A 299 -5.80 10.95 -9.40
CA LEU A 299 -4.61 10.61 -10.19
C LEU A 299 -4.61 9.12 -10.58
N ASP A 300 -5.28 8.29 -9.78
CA ASP A 300 -5.57 6.91 -10.13
C ASP A 300 -6.40 6.85 -11.43
N LEU A 301 -7.46 7.66 -11.61
CA LEU A 301 -8.31 7.62 -12.81
C LEU A 301 -7.54 7.87 -14.11
N ILE A 302 -6.53 8.75 -14.07
CA ILE A 302 -5.75 9.12 -15.27
C ILE A 302 -4.58 8.16 -15.56
N GLY A 303 -4.37 7.15 -14.70
CA GLY A 303 -3.43 6.06 -14.95
C GLY A 303 -2.15 6.09 -14.13
N LEU A 304 -2.02 7.00 -13.16
CA LEU A 304 -0.88 7.01 -12.24
C LEU A 304 -1.10 6.02 -11.11
N ASP A 305 -0.10 5.20 -10.82
CA ASP A 305 -0.11 4.32 -9.65
C ASP A 305 0.42 5.03 -8.39
N SER A 306 0.42 4.35 -7.23
CA SER A 306 0.89 4.94 -5.97
C SER A 306 2.38 5.30 -5.96
N LEU A 307 3.21 4.66 -6.79
CA LEU A 307 4.64 4.98 -6.90
C LEU A 307 4.85 6.18 -7.81
N GLU A 308 4.19 6.20 -8.97
CA GLU A 308 4.26 7.30 -9.91
C GLU A 308 3.68 8.60 -9.32
N ARG A 309 2.67 8.51 -8.45
CA ARG A 309 2.18 9.66 -7.67
C ARG A 309 3.23 10.25 -6.72
N MET A 310 4.03 9.39 -6.08
CA MET A 310 5.11 9.82 -5.19
C MET A 310 6.25 10.46 -5.98
N ASP A 311 6.69 9.83 -7.06
CA ASP A 311 7.72 10.38 -7.95
C ASP A 311 7.29 11.74 -8.51
N LEU A 312 6.01 11.87 -8.89
CA LEU A 312 5.42 13.11 -9.36
C LEU A 312 5.36 14.18 -8.25
N ALA A 313 4.98 13.83 -7.03
CA ALA A 313 5.01 14.75 -5.91
C ALA A 313 6.43 15.28 -5.63
N LEU A 314 7.43 14.40 -5.63
CA LEU A 314 8.84 14.75 -5.45
C LEU A 314 9.38 15.63 -6.59
N GLU A 315 8.96 15.38 -7.83
CA GLU A 315 9.31 16.22 -8.98
C GLU A 315 8.73 17.63 -8.83
N LEU A 316 7.47 17.74 -8.43
CA LEU A 316 6.82 19.04 -8.20
C LEU A 316 7.45 19.80 -7.03
N GLU A 317 7.82 19.11 -5.94
CA GLU A 317 8.57 19.71 -4.83
C GLU A 317 9.89 20.34 -5.29
N GLN A 318 10.64 19.62 -6.11
CA GLN A 318 11.91 20.11 -6.65
C GLN A 318 11.71 21.27 -7.62
N HIS A 319 10.68 21.20 -8.46
CA HIS A 319 10.42 22.18 -9.51
C HIS A 319 9.87 23.50 -8.96
N PHE A 320 8.91 23.43 -8.04
CA PHE A 320 8.26 24.60 -7.45
C PHE A 320 8.87 25.03 -6.10
N GLY A 321 9.81 24.26 -5.55
CA GLY A 321 10.63 24.66 -4.40
C GLY A 321 9.93 24.57 -3.04
N PHE A 322 9.14 23.53 -2.81
CA PHE A 322 8.45 23.26 -1.53
C PHE A 322 8.76 21.85 -1.01
N ARG A 323 8.30 21.51 0.20
CA ARG A 323 8.39 20.16 0.78
C ARG A 323 7.05 19.76 1.39
N SER A 324 6.61 18.53 1.14
CA SER A 324 5.34 18.01 1.61
C SER A 324 5.43 16.51 1.87
N ASP A 325 4.89 16.07 3.01
CA ASP A 325 4.72 14.62 3.25
C ASP A 325 3.42 14.07 2.61
N HIS A 326 2.67 14.92 1.88
CA HIS A 326 1.41 14.57 1.23
C HIS A 326 1.62 13.95 -0.15
N VAL A 327 1.10 12.74 -0.35
CA VAL A 327 1.00 12.13 -1.68
C VAL A 327 -0.37 12.49 -2.27
N PRO A 328 -0.44 13.36 -3.30
CA PRO A 328 -1.69 13.83 -3.85
C PRO A 328 -2.50 12.67 -4.43
N ALA A 329 -3.78 12.63 -4.10
CA ALA A 329 -4.72 11.64 -4.61
C ALA A 329 -5.47 12.14 -5.86
N THR A 330 -5.54 13.45 -6.07
CA THR A 330 -6.30 14.11 -7.13
C THR A 330 -5.47 15.15 -7.90
N VAL A 331 -5.92 15.50 -9.11
CA VAL A 331 -5.36 16.59 -9.91
C VAL A 331 -5.47 17.92 -9.16
N GLY A 332 -6.57 18.15 -8.45
CA GLY A 332 -6.76 19.34 -7.62
C GLY A 332 -5.77 19.41 -6.45
N GLU A 333 -5.56 18.32 -5.72
CA GLU A 333 -4.53 18.24 -4.68
C GLU A 333 -3.13 18.43 -5.25
N LEU A 334 -2.86 17.90 -6.45
CA LEU A 334 -1.59 18.10 -7.13
C LEU A 334 -1.35 19.57 -7.48
N CYS A 335 -2.38 20.27 -7.98
CA CYS A 335 -2.35 21.71 -8.20
C CYS A 335 -2.13 22.47 -6.90
N LEU A 336 -2.87 22.15 -5.83
CA LEU A 336 -2.71 22.78 -4.51
C LEU A 336 -1.31 22.58 -3.94
N LEU A 337 -0.76 21.39 -4.12
CA LEU A 337 0.59 21.03 -3.75
C LEU A 337 1.61 21.90 -4.49
N ALA A 338 1.51 22.00 -5.82
CA ALA A 338 2.34 22.88 -6.63
C ALA A 338 2.18 24.37 -6.28
N GLY A 339 0.97 24.78 -5.88
CA GLY A 339 0.67 26.12 -5.40
C GLY A 339 1.13 26.41 -3.98
N GLY A 340 1.73 25.45 -3.27
CA GLY A 340 2.14 25.58 -1.87
C GLY A 340 0.97 25.71 -0.88
N GLN A 341 -0.24 25.34 -1.30
CA GLN A 341 -1.49 25.45 -0.53
C GLN A 341 -2.09 24.08 -0.18
N ALA A 342 -1.36 22.98 -0.39
CA ALA A 342 -1.84 21.66 -0.01
C ALA A 342 -2.26 21.66 1.48
N SER A 343 -3.52 21.30 1.71
CA SER A 343 -4.00 20.95 3.04
C SER A 343 -3.15 19.77 3.51
N SER A 344 -2.36 19.96 4.56
CA SER A 344 -1.85 18.84 5.32
C SER A 344 -3.06 18.06 5.80
N ASP A 345 -3.25 16.83 5.33
CA ASP A 345 -4.15 15.84 5.95
C ASP A 345 -3.62 15.40 7.32
N GLU A 346 -3.05 16.32 8.10
CA GLU A 346 -2.88 16.15 9.53
C GLU A 346 -4.29 16.16 10.12
N VAL A 347 -4.87 14.96 10.23
CA VAL A 347 -5.79 14.69 11.33
C VAL A 347 -5.12 15.26 12.58
N PRO A 348 -5.72 16.23 13.27
CA PRO A 348 -5.11 16.82 14.45
C PRO A 348 -4.70 15.70 15.38
N LEU A 349 -3.42 15.62 15.72
CA LEU A 349 -2.91 14.57 16.59
C LEU A 349 -3.70 14.62 17.90
N GLU A 350 -4.47 13.56 18.17
CA GLU A 350 -5.17 13.45 19.45
C GLU A 350 -4.15 13.38 20.56
N VAL A 351 -4.26 14.29 21.52
CA VAL A 351 -3.40 14.34 22.69
C VAL A 351 -3.61 13.05 23.50
N PRO A 352 -2.57 12.23 23.73
CA PRO A 352 -2.73 10.99 24.46
C PRO A 352 -3.30 11.22 25.87
N GLU A 353 -4.16 10.30 26.32
CA GLU A 353 -4.72 10.31 27.67
C GLU A 353 -3.61 10.49 28.72
N HIS A 354 -3.92 11.25 29.77
CA HIS A 354 -3.01 11.60 30.87
C HIS A 354 -1.89 12.60 30.55
N TRP A 355 -1.76 13.11 29.31
CA TRP A 355 -0.79 14.17 29.02
C TRP A 355 -1.03 15.42 29.89
N ASP A 356 -2.30 15.76 30.13
CA ASP A 356 -2.68 16.94 30.93
C ASP A 356 -2.62 16.71 32.45
N ASP A 357 -2.29 15.50 32.93
CA ASP A 357 -2.15 15.18 34.36
C ASP A 357 -0.87 15.77 34.99
N ILE A 358 -0.29 16.80 34.36
CA ILE A 358 0.93 17.48 34.82
C ILE A 358 0.64 18.21 36.12
N ARG A 359 1.26 17.73 37.21
CA ARG A 359 1.32 18.49 38.45
C ARG A 359 2.30 19.65 38.27
N LYS A 360 1.78 20.88 38.31
CA LYS A 360 2.60 22.10 38.22
C LYS A 360 3.77 22.05 39.21
N SER A 361 4.96 22.35 38.70
CA SER A 361 6.17 22.52 39.50
C SER A 361 5.99 23.70 40.46
N ALA A 362 6.74 23.70 41.57
CA ALA A 362 6.76 24.81 42.52
C ALA A 362 7.42 26.10 41.95
N SER A 363 8.05 26.01 40.77
CA SER A 363 8.71 27.12 40.09
C SER A 363 8.44 27.08 38.59
N ASP A 364 8.21 28.26 38.01
CA ASP A 364 8.03 28.49 36.57
C ASP A 364 9.38 28.61 35.81
N HIS A 365 10.52 28.54 36.51
CA HIS A 365 11.83 28.63 35.89
C HIS A 365 12.46 27.24 35.64
N PRO A 366 13.10 27.02 34.48
CA PRO A 366 13.89 25.81 34.24
C PRO A 366 15.00 25.65 35.28
N GLU A 367 15.05 24.49 35.92
CA GLU A 367 16.04 24.16 36.95
C GLU A 367 17.09 23.20 36.35
N VAL A 368 18.36 23.62 36.36
CA VAL A 368 19.50 22.77 36.00
C VAL A 368 19.83 21.87 37.18
N LEU A 369 19.61 20.57 37.04
CA LEU A 369 19.68 19.62 38.16
C LEU A 369 21.04 18.94 38.34
N ALA A 370 21.89 18.96 37.31
CA ALA A 370 23.24 18.37 37.32
C ALA A 370 24.05 18.88 36.12
N GLU A 371 25.34 18.53 36.08
CA GLU A 371 26.26 18.87 34.98
C GLU A 371 26.10 17.97 33.76
N THR A 372 25.69 16.70 33.94
CA THR A 372 25.46 15.75 32.84
C THR A 372 23.98 15.53 32.56
N ILE A 373 23.63 15.25 31.30
CA ILE A 373 22.24 14.95 30.88
C ILE A 373 21.70 13.72 31.62
N ALA A 374 22.52 12.68 31.77
CA ALA A 374 22.13 11.46 32.46
C ALA A 374 21.75 11.72 33.92
N GLU A 375 22.60 12.42 34.67
CA GLU A 375 22.33 12.75 36.06
C GLU A 375 21.15 13.71 36.20
N ALA A 376 21.07 14.74 35.36
CA ALA A 376 19.96 15.70 35.39
C ALA A 376 18.61 15.01 35.11
N PHE A 377 18.58 14.10 34.14
CA PHE A 377 17.41 13.29 33.82
C PHE A 377 17.00 12.40 35.00
N VAL A 378 17.92 11.63 35.58
CA VAL A 378 17.61 10.75 36.72
C VAL A 378 17.08 11.55 37.91
N ARG A 379 17.73 12.69 38.24
CA ARG A 379 17.26 13.59 39.30
C ARG A 379 15.86 14.13 39.02
N ARG A 380 15.59 14.56 37.78
CA ARG A 380 14.25 15.03 37.37
C ARG A 380 13.22 13.91 37.50
N ALA A 381 13.55 12.72 37.01
CA ALA A 381 12.64 11.60 36.98
C ALA A 381 12.28 11.11 38.39
N LEU A 382 13.22 11.17 39.33
CA LEU A 382 12.94 10.85 40.75
C LEU A 382 12.11 11.95 41.43
N LYS A 383 12.40 13.24 41.16
CA LYS A 383 11.67 14.39 41.74
C LYS A 383 10.22 14.46 41.25
N SER A 384 9.96 14.08 40.00
CA SER A 384 8.66 14.22 39.33
C SER A 384 8.10 12.89 38.82
N ALA A 385 8.39 11.78 39.51
CA ALA A 385 8.17 10.41 39.05
C ALA A 385 6.77 10.08 38.51
N ASN A 386 5.72 10.69 39.06
CA ASN A 386 4.34 10.45 38.63
C ASN A 386 3.84 11.38 37.52
N ASN A 387 4.59 12.43 37.17
CA ASN A 387 4.18 13.37 36.15
C ASN A 387 4.41 12.77 34.75
N PRO A 388 3.55 13.11 33.78
CA PRO A 388 3.84 12.94 32.35
C PRO A 388 5.21 13.49 31.98
N ALA A 389 5.94 12.76 31.13
CA ALA A 389 7.28 13.13 30.66
C ALA A 389 7.35 13.22 29.14
N VAL A 390 6.87 12.18 28.45
CA VAL A 390 6.90 12.05 26.99
C VAL A 390 5.62 11.36 26.52
N ALA A 391 5.15 11.70 25.32
CA ALA A 391 3.97 11.08 24.73
C ALA A 391 4.08 11.03 23.21
N ASP A 392 3.53 9.99 22.61
CA ASP A 392 3.26 9.91 21.18
C ASP A 392 1.98 9.08 20.91
N PRO A 393 1.41 9.12 19.70
CA PRO A 393 0.18 8.37 19.39
C PRO A 393 0.32 6.85 19.45
N LEU A 394 1.54 6.30 19.35
CA LEU A 394 1.79 4.86 19.28
C LEU A 394 1.99 4.23 20.67
N SER A 395 2.68 4.94 21.55
CA SER A 395 3.16 4.54 22.87
C SER A 395 2.29 5.10 23.99
N GLY A 396 1.46 6.09 23.67
CA GLY A 396 0.68 6.85 24.64
C GLY A 396 1.57 7.75 25.51
N CYS A 397 1.04 8.16 26.66
CA CYS A 397 1.76 9.00 27.63
C CYS A 397 2.57 8.15 28.64
N LEU A 398 3.87 8.41 28.72
CA LEU A 398 4.75 7.85 29.76
C LEU A 398 5.04 8.87 30.84
N SER A 399 4.91 8.45 32.09
CA SER A 399 5.40 9.21 33.24
C SER A 399 6.91 9.14 33.36
N TYR A 400 7.51 10.09 34.07
CA TYR A 400 8.95 10.09 34.38
C TYR A 400 9.43 8.77 34.98
N ARG A 401 8.65 8.12 35.86
CA ARG A 401 9.02 6.80 36.41
C ARG A 401 9.08 5.73 35.32
N LYS A 402 8.07 5.68 34.44
CA LYS A 402 8.05 4.69 33.34
C LYS A 402 9.20 4.93 32.37
N LEU A 403 9.47 6.19 32.04
CA LEU A 403 10.60 6.58 31.19
C LEU A 403 11.95 6.21 31.84
N LEU A 404 12.14 6.48 33.15
CA LEU A 404 13.34 6.09 33.88
C LEU A 404 13.56 4.57 33.89
N ILE A 405 12.50 3.79 34.11
CA ILE A 405 12.57 2.32 34.06
C ILE A 405 12.99 1.86 32.66
N GLY A 406 12.33 2.36 31.61
CA GLY A 406 12.62 2.01 30.22
C GLY A 406 14.07 2.35 29.86
N ALA A 407 14.49 3.59 30.12
CA ALA A 407 15.84 4.06 29.83
C ALA A 407 16.91 3.25 30.61
N THR A 408 16.68 2.93 31.89
CA THR A 408 17.62 2.13 32.69
C THR A 408 17.78 0.70 32.16
N LEU A 409 16.67 0.07 31.75
CA LEU A 409 16.69 -1.30 31.21
C LEU A 409 17.40 -1.35 29.86
N LEU A 410 17.13 -0.37 28.99
CA LEU A 410 17.82 -0.20 27.72
C LEU A 410 19.31 0.10 27.92
N ALA A 411 19.66 0.97 28.87
CA ALA A 411 21.05 1.36 29.15
C ALA A 411 21.93 0.16 29.47
N LYS A 412 21.42 -0.84 30.21
CA LYS A 412 22.16 -2.09 30.50
C LYS A 412 22.52 -2.90 29.27
N ARG A 413 21.74 -2.80 28.18
CA ARG A 413 22.02 -3.47 26.90
C ARG A 413 22.91 -2.60 26.03
N ILE A 414 22.62 -1.31 25.94
CA ILE A 414 23.42 -0.34 25.18
C ILE A 414 24.87 -0.25 25.71
N ALA A 415 25.06 -0.36 27.03
CA ALA A 415 26.39 -0.40 27.64
C ALA A 415 27.27 -1.57 27.17
N LYS A 416 26.66 -2.67 26.68
CA LYS A 416 27.37 -3.84 26.15
C LYS A 416 27.78 -3.71 24.69
N LEU A 417 27.28 -2.69 23.98
CA LEU A 417 27.64 -2.44 22.59
C LEU A 417 29.07 -1.92 22.50
N ASP A 418 29.78 -2.28 21.44
CA ASP A 418 31.17 -1.88 21.23
C ASP A 418 31.27 -0.43 20.74
N GLY A 419 32.35 0.25 21.12
CA GLY A 419 32.62 1.64 20.74
C GLY A 419 31.96 2.69 21.66
N ASP A 420 32.42 3.93 21.56
CA ASP A 420 32.00 5.02 22.46
C ASP A 420 30.74 5.76 21.97
N ALA A 421 30.42 5.66 20.68
CA ALA A 421 29.27 6.28 20.05
C ALA A 421 28.27 5.24 19.53
N VAL A 422 26.98 5.55 19.69
CA VAL A 422 25.88 4.71 19.21
C VAL A 422 24.95 5.53 18.33
N GLY A 423 24.68 5.03 17.13
CA GLY A 423 23.73 5.65 16.21
C GLY A 423 22.31 5.44 16.69
N VAL A 424 21.46 6.45 16.57
CA VAL A 424 20.02 6.37 16.86
C VAL A 424 19.28 6.76 15.59
N MET A 425 18.55 5.81 15.02
CA MET A 425 17.77 5.99 13.81
C MET A 425 16.32 5.62 14.09
N LEU A 426 15.57 6.57 14.62
CA LEU A 426 14.16 6.42 14.99
C LEU A 426 13.43 7.73 14.64
N PRO A 427 12.13 7.67 14.33
CA PRO A 427 11.32 8.86 14.12
C PRO A 427 11.13 9.60 15.46
N ALA A 428 10.64 10.83 15.41
CA ALA A 428 10.21 11.56 16.60
C ALA A 428 9.15 10.74 17.35
N SER A 429 9.55 10.16 18.48
CA SER A 429 8.79 9.15 19.21
C SER A 429 9.32 9.00 20.63
N VAL A 430 8.47 8.49 21.50
CA VAL A 430 8.82 8.11 22.88
C VAL A 430 9.98 7.09 22.90
N ALA A 431 10.06 6.24 21.88
CA ALA A 431 11.16 5.29 21.73
C ALA A 431 12.51 6.01 21.49
N ALA A 432 12.54 7.02 20.63
CA ALA A 432 13.75 7.81 20.37
C ALA A 432 14.23 8.52 21.64
N ASP A 433 13.31 9.15 22.38
CA ASP A 433 13.63 9.80 23.67
C ASP A 433 14.19 8.81 24.68
N SER A 434 13.57 7.63 24.78
CA SER A 434 14.01 6.58 25.70
C SER A 434 15.42 6.08 25.36
N VAL A 435 15.74 5.91 24.08
CA VAL A 435 17.06 5.46 23.62
C VAL A 435 18.12 6.53 23.84
N LEU A 436 17.81 7.80 23.55
CA LEU A 436 18.72 8.93 23.78
C LEU A 436 19.15 9.01 25.25
N LEU A 437 18.18 8.92 26.15
CA LEU A 437 18.42 8.92 27.60
C LEU A 437 19.13 7.65 28.06
N ALA A 438 18.79 6.49 27.51
CA ALA A 438 19.44 5.23 27.81
C ALA A 438 20.92 5.22 27.41
N ALA A 439 21.25 5.73 26.22
CA ALA A 439 22.63 5.86 25.76
C ALA A 439 23.44 6.79 26.67
N SER A 440 22.83 7.92 27.07
CA SER A 440 23.43 8.84 28.03
C SER A 440 23.69 8.18 29.39
N ILE A 441 22.75 7.40 29.93
CA ILE A 441 22.94 6.63 31.17
C ILE A 441 24.02 5.55 31.01
N ALA A 442 24.12 4.94 29.83
CA ALA A 442 25.11 3.91 29.52
C ALA A 442 26.54 4.48 29.31
N GLY A 443 26.71 5.80 29.34
CA GLY A 443 28.01 6.44 29.06
C GLY A 443 28.42 6.38 27.59
N LYS A 444 27.46 6.22 26.67
CA LYS A 444 27.71 6.25 25.22
C LYS A 444 27.30 7.61 24.66
N LEU A 445 27.99 8.09 23.64
CA LEU A 445 27.61 9.27 22.87
C LEU A 445 26.45 8.91 21.91
N PRO A 446 25.21 9.40 22.13
CA PRO A 446 24.13 9.19 21.19
C PRO A 446 24.31 10.05 19.93
N VAL A 447 24.32 9.41 18.77
CA VAL A 447 24.43 10.07 17.46
C VAL A 447 23.10 9.97 16.75
N MET A 448 22.34 11.07 16.73
CA MET A 448 21.05 11.11 16.04
C MET A 448 21.28 11.12 14.52
N LEU A 449 20.92 10.03 13.85
CA LEU A 449 21.13 9.87 12.41
C LEU A 449 19.90 10.34 11.64
N ASN A 450 20.08 11.34 10.78
CA ASN A 450 19.02 11.83 9.90
C ASN A 450 18.90 10.95 8.65
N TRP A 451 17.89 10.08 8.63
CA TRP A 451 17.65 9.14 7.53
C TRP A 451 17.36 9.80 6.17
N THR A 452 16.90 11.06 6.17
CA THR A 452 16.62 11.81 4.92
C THR A 452 17.87 12.26 4.16
N THR A 453 19.05 12.16 4.78
CA THR A 453 20.33 12.53 4.14
C THR A 453 20.84 11.50 3.12
N GLY A 454 20.15 10.35 3.04
CA GLY A 454 20.51 9.24 2.16
C GLY A 454 21.74 8.44 2.62
N PRO A 455 22.03 7.31 1.96
CA PRO A 455 23.08 6.37 2.40
C PRO A 455 24.47 6.98 2.51
N ALA A 456 24.85 7.89 1.59
CA ALA A 456 26.14 8.54 1.61
C ALA A 456 26.32 9.49 2.82
N GLY A 457 25.26 10.24 3.17
CA GLY A 457 25.26 11.12 4.34
C GLY A 457 25.34 10.34 5.65
N LEU A 458 24.59 9.23 5.73
CA LEU A 458 24.60 8.32 6.87
C LEU A 458 25.93 7.61 7.06
N LYS A 459 26.55 7.14 5.96
CA LYS A 459 27.89 6.56 5.98
C LYS A 459 28.92 7.57 6.46
N HIS A 460 28.93 8.77 5.89
CA HIS A 460 29.84 9.83 6.30
C HIS A 460 29.71 10.18 7.79
N ALA A 461 28.47 10.31 8.30
CA ALA A 461 28.22 10.60 9.70
C ALA A 461 28.72 9.47 10.62
N SER A 462 28.47 8.22 10.23
CA SER A 462 28.84 7.04 11.03
C SER A 462 30.35 6.85 11.08
N GLU A 463 31.05 6.97 9.96
CA GLU A 463 32.51 6.88 9.88
C GLU A 463 33.18 7.99 10.71
N LYS A 464 32.71 9.23 10.56
CA LYS A 464 33.30 10.40 11.24
C LYS A 464 33.18 10.32 12.75
N LEU A 465 32.09 9.75 13.26
CA LEU A 465 31.81 9.63 14.68
C LEU A 465 32.16 8.25 15.25
N GLY A 466 32.70 7.35 14.42
CA GLY A 466 33.10 6.00 14.84
C GLY A 466 31.92 5.14 15.31
N VAL A 467 30.73 5.34 14.73
CA VAL A 467 29.52 4.58 15.06
C VAL A 467 29.63 3.17 14.49
N LYS A 468 29.58 2.16 15.36
CA LYS A 468 29.59 0.73 14.98
C LYS A 468 28.20 0.09 15.03
N HIS A 469 27.35 0.57 15.93
CA HIS A 469 26.00 0.05 16.13
C HIS A 469 24.96 1.15 15.95
N VAL A 470 23.86 0.83 15.26
CA VAL A 470 22.73 1.73 15.06
C VAL A 470 21.48 1.13 15.69
N ILE A 471 20.89 1.85 16.64
CA ILE A 471 19.65 1.48 17.31
C ILE A 471 18.46 1.96 16.49
N THR A 472 17.57 1.05 16.14
CA THR A 472 16.38 1.30 15.30
C THR A 472 15.25 0.31 15.61
N SER A 473 14.14 0.37 14.88
CA SER A 473 13.06 -0.62 14.94
C SER A 473 12.84 -1.27 13.58
N ARG A 474 12.45 -2.55 13.53
CA ARG A 474 12.22 -3.26 12.26
C ARG A 474 11.15 -2.56 11.44
N ARG A 475 10.04 -2.17 12.10
CA ARG A 475 8.95 -1.42 11.47
C ARG A 475 9.41 -0.10 10.85
N PHE A 476 10.34 0.61 11.49
CA PHE A 476 10.84 1.87 10.95
C PHE A 476 11.80 1.63 9.78
N MET A 477 12.69 0.65 9.89
CA MET A 477 13.58 0.25 8.79
C MET A 477 12.78 -0.19 7.55
N ASP A 478 11.73 -0.99 7.75
CA ASP A 478 10.81 -1.41 6.69
C ASP A 478 10.12 -0.22 6.01
N ARG A 479 9.87 0.87 6.76
CA ARG A 479 9.25 2.10 6.25
C ARG A 479 10.22 2.97 5.45
N ILE A 480 11.46 3.13 5.91
CA ILE A 480 12.42 4.06 5.28
C ILE A 480 13.26 3.40 4.18
N GLY A 481 13.42 2.07 4.20
CA GLY A 481 14.13 1.32 3.16
C GLY A 481 15.60 1.74 3.00
N VAL A 482 16.25 2.17 4.08
CA VAL A 482 17.64 2.61 4.09
C VAL A 482 18.53 1.45 4.52
N GLU A 483 19.55 1.16 3.72
CA GLU A 483 20.61 0.21 4.08
C GLU A 483 21.86 0.98 4.50
N MET A 484 22.52 0.50 5.54
CA MET A 484 23.82 1.00 5.98
C MET A 484 24.80 -0.17 5.99
N ASP A 485 25.71 -0.14 5.03
CA ASP A 485 26.87 -1.03 5.03
C ASP A 485 27.80 -0.62 6.19
N ASP A 486 28.55 -1.58 6.73
CA ASP A 486 29.59 -1.37 7.73
C ASP A 486 29.13 -0.99 9.16
N VAL A 487 27.82 -1.07 9.47
CA VAL A 487 27.29 -0.91 10.85
C VAL A 487 26.36 -2.06 11.24
N GLU A 488 26.37 -2.44 12.51
CA GLU A 488 25.48 -3.48 13.04
C GLU A 488 24.16 -2.88 13.53
N MET A 489 23.05 -3.41 13.03
CA MET A 489 21.71 -2.98 13.42
C MET A 489 21.30 -3.58 14.77
N PHE A 490 20.83 -2.73 15.67
CA PHE A 490 20.36 -3.12 17.00
C PHE A 490 18.86 -2.80 17.13
N PHE A 491 18.03 -3.82 16.95
CA PHE A 491 16.56 -3.66 16.91
C PHE A 491 15.93 -3.61 18.29
N LEU A 492 15.09 -2.59 18.55
CA LEU A 492 14.39 -2.44 19.83
C LEU A 492 13.44 -3.60 20.16
N GLU A 493 12.89 -4.26 19.15
CA GLU A 493 12.05 -5.45 19.32
C GLU A 493 12.83 -6.59 19.99
N ASP A 494 14.05 -6.88 19.52
CA ASP A 494 14.89 -7.95 20.05
C ASP A 494 15.32 -7.63 21.51
N VAL A 495 15.60 -6.35 21.80
CA VAL A 495 15.91 -5.88 23.16
C VAL A 495 14.72 -6.07 24.09
N ARG A 496 13.50 -5.81 23.61
CA ARG A 496 12.29 -5.97 24.42
C ARG A 496 12.06 -7.43 24.80
N GLU A 497 12.37 -8.36 23.92
CA GLU A 497 12.28 -9.81 24.17
C GLU A 497 13.33 -10.29 25.20
N ASP A 498 14.54 -9.71 25.19
CA ASP A 498 15.60 -10.00 26.17
C ASP A 498 15.25 -9.50 27.60
N ILE A 499 14.39 -8.49 27.75
CA ILE A 499 14.05 -7.92 29.06
C ILE A 499 12.96 -8.75 29.75
N SER A 500 13.38 -9.55 30.74
CA SER A 500 12.48 -10.35 31.58
C SER A 500 11.51 -9.50 32.44
N THR A 501 10.34 -10.07 32.74
CA THR A 501 9.35 -9.46 33.64
C THR A 501 9.88 -9.23 35.05
N LEU A 502 10.75 -10.13 35.54
CA LEU A 502 11.38 -9.99 36.85
C LEU A 502 12.28 -8.75 36.89
N GLU A 503 13.06 -8.50 35.84
CA GLU A 503 13.94 -7.34 35.78
C GLU A 503 13.16 -6.02 35.71
N LYS A 504 12.03 -6.00 34.99
CA LYS A 504 11.10 -4.85 34.98
C LYS A 504 10.56 -4.57 36.37
N LEU A 505 10.12 -5.62 37.08
CA LEU A 505 9.58 -5.51 38.43
C LEU A 505 10.65 -5.05 39.44
N GLN A 506 11.85 -5.61 39.39
CA GLN A 506 12.96 -5.21 40.25
C GLN A 506 13.34 -3.74 40.04
N THR A 507 13.45 -3.30 38.78
CA THR A 507 13.73 -1.90 38.45
C THR A 507 12.60 -0.99 38.94
N LEU A 508 11.34 -1.39 38.76
CA LEU A 508 10.19 -0.65 39.29
C LEU A 508 10.26 -0.52 40.82
N VAL A 509 10.45 -1.61 41.55
CA VAL A 509 10.56 -1.61 43.02
C VAL A 509 11.71 -0.73 43.49
N ALA A 510 12.86 -0.78 42.79
CA ALA A 510 14.01 0.06 43.10
C ALA A 510 13.67 1.57 43.01
N THR A 511 12.77 1.99 42.11
CA THR A 511 12.35 3.41 42.04
C THR A 511 11.62 3.89 43.29
N TYR A 512 11.05 2.99 44.10
CA TYR A 512 10.36 3.33 45.35
C TYR A 512 11.24 3.10 46.58
N VAL A 513 11.93 1.96 46.64
CA VAL A 513 12.63 1.51 47.84
C VAL A 513 14.05 2.07 47.91
N THR A 514 14.73 2.21 46.77
CA THR A 514 16.12 2.64 46.68
C THR A 514 16.35 3.64 45.55
N PRO A 515 15.63 4.79 45.50
CA PRO A 515 15.71 5.72 44.37
C PRO A 515 17.12 6.29 44.15
N GLY A 516 17.90 6.49 45.22
CA GLY A 516 19.30 6.94 45.12
C GLY A 516 20.24 5.95 44.43
N SER A 517 19.84 4.69 44.22
CA SER A 517 20.65 3.72 43.49
C SER A 517 20.82 4.06 42.00
N PHE A 518 19.85 4.74 41.39
CA PHE A 518 19.91 5.16 39.98
C PHE A 518 20.92 6.28 39.72
N LEU A 519 21.36 6.98 40.77
CA LEU A 519 22.41 8.00 40.69
C LEU A 519 23.81 7.41 40.85
N ARG A 520 23.93 6.12 41.18
CA ARG A 520 25.23 5.46 41.36
C ARG A 520 25.75 5.01 39.99
N ASN A 521 27.00 5.34 39.71
CA ASN A 521 27.70 4.95 38.48
C ASN A 521 27.10 5.56 37.19
N LEU A 522 26.47 6.73 37.30
CA LEU A 522 26.20 7.54 36.11
C LEU A 522 27.53 8.15 35.61
N PRO A 523 27.69 8.32 34.28
CA PRO A 523 28.87 8.89 33.67
C PRO A 523 29.06 10.38 33.97
#